data_AF-A0A3D9YL47-F1
#
_entry.id   AF-A0A3D9YL47-F1
#
_cell.length_a   1.000
_cell.length_b   1.000
_cell.length_c   1.000
_cell.angle_alpha   90.00
_cell.angle_beta   90.00
_cell.angle_gamma   90.00
#
_symmetry.space_group_name_H-M   'P 1'
#
loop_
_entity.id
_entity.type
_entity.pdbx_description
1 polymer ?
#
loop_
_entity_poly.entity_id
_entity_poly.type
_entity_poly.pdbx_seq_one_letter_code
_entity_poly.pdbx_strand_id
1 'polypeptide(L)'
;MTDPPFSLFHPLANLFPLIEGADFEALVADVRANGLREHIVVHEGLILDGRNRFRAAVAADLIAAEIPARGSAPFTQHFSRYLPDRDGDALAFVISKNLARRHLNESQRAFVAAKIANLTQGRPGSEKQANLPVKQRDAAQLLNISERSVRSAAVVRDKGTPELQHAVETGKIAVSEAAKAAKLGAEKQTEIAAAAEAGKANVVRTAIKRETRDDREVALAAKQRDLPQQKFGVILADPEWRFEPWSRATGMDRAADNHYPTSCTEVIASRDVAAIAADDCVLFLWATAPMLPQAFVVMGAWGFDYRSNFVWAKDRVGTGYWNRNRHEHLLIGIKGRPPAPAPGTQWDSLIHASVGAHSAKPDGFHELIEAYFPNLPKAELNCRGKARPGWVAWGNEAEQAA
;
A
#
# COMPACT_ATOMS: atom_id res chain seq x y z
N MET A 1 -25.68 -5.94 -30.21
CA MET A 1 -26.62 -6.77 -29.43
C MET A 1 -27.06 -5.97 -28.22
N THR A 2 -28.34 -5.66 -28.10
CA THR A 2 -28.89 -4.95 -26.94
C THR A 2 -29.05 -5.95 -25.79
N ASP A 3 -28.29 -5.75 -24.71
CA ASP A 3 -28.52 -6.49 -23.47
C ASP A 3 -29.99 -6.31 -23.04
N PRO A 4 -30.68 -7.38 -22.58
CA PRO A 4 -32.05 -7.28 -22.12
C PRO A 4 -32.15 -6.31 -20.93
N PRO A 5 -33.30 -5.65 -20.73
CA PRO A 5 -33.42 -4.65 -19.68
C PRO A 5 -33.15 -5.25 -18.29
N PHE A 6 -32.28 -4.60 -17.52
CA PHE A 6 -31.92 -4.99 -16.14
C PHE A 6 -33.14 -5.14 -15.20
N SER A 7 -34.32 -4.65 -15.60
CA SER A 7 -35.58 -4.77 -14.87
C SER A 7 -36.09 -6.21 -14.73
N LEU A 8 -35.55 -7.18 -15.48
CA LEU A 8 -35.93 -8.59 -15.37
C LEU A 8 -35.13 -9.35 -14.29
N PHE A 9 -34.12 -8.75 -13.68
CA PHE A 9 -33.24 -9.42 -12.72
C PHE A 9 -33.65 -9.16 -11.28
N HIS A 10 -33.73 -10.23 -10.49
CA HIS A 10 -34.03 -10.12 -9.07
C HIS A 10 -32.91 -9.37 -8.34
N PRO A 11 -33.19 -8.46 -7.39
CA PRO A 11 -32.15 -7.71 -6.67
C PRO A 11 -31.07 -8.59 -6.02
N LEU A 12 -31.46 -9.74 -5.45
CA LEU A 12 -30.51 -10.71 -4.89
C LEU A 12 -29.59 -11.33 -5.95
N ALA A 13 -30.05 -11.47 -7.19
CA ALA A 13 -29.22 -12.00 -8.26
C ALA A 13 -28.08 -11.00 -8.57
N ASN A 14 -28.32 -9.69 -8.46
CA ASN A 14 -27.35 -8.62 -8.71
C ASN A 14 -26.18 -8.55 -7.72
N LEU A 15 -26.21 -9.36 -6.66
CA LEU A 15 -25.08 -9.52 -5.75
C LEU A 15 -23.81 -10.01 -6.45
N PHE A 16 -23.98 -10.77 -7.54
CA PHE A 16 -22.86 -11.31 -8.30
C PHE A 16 -22.68 -10.60 -9.65
N PRO A 17 -21.44 -10.39 -10.12
CA PRO A 17 -21.19 -9.77 -11.42
C PRO A 17 -21.68 -10.65 -12.59
N LEU A 18 -21.98 -10.00 -13.71
CA LEU A 18 -22.26 -10.67 -14.98
C LEU A 18 -20.95 -11.12 -15.62
N ILE A 19 -21.03 -12.13 -16.50
CA ILE A 19 -19.88 -12.50 -17.34
C ILE A 19 -19.91 -11.59 -18.58
N GLU A 20 -18.73 -11.12 -19.00
CA GLU A 20 -18.54 -10.18 -20.10
C GLU A 20 -17.36 -10.60 -20.98
N GLY A 21 -17.24 -9.99 -22.16
CA GLY A 21 -16.13 -10.23 -23.08
C GLY A 21 -16.05 -11.66 -23.63
N ALA A 22 -14.83 -12.17 -23.79
CA ALA A 22 -14.57 -13.47 -24.42
C ALA A 22 -15.28 -14.65 -23.73
N ASP A 23 -15.38 -14.61 -22.39
CA ASP A 23 -16.06 -15.66 -21.62
C ASP A 23 -17.57 -15.68 -21.89
N PHE A 24 -18.17 -14.50 -22.12
CA PHE A 24 -19.59 -14.40 -22.49
C PHE A 24 -19.81 -14.89 -23.92
N GLU A 25 -18.97 -14.49 -24.87
CA GLU A 25 -19.03 -14.97 -26.26
C GLU A 25 -18.90 -16.49 -26.36
N ALA A 26 -17.99 -17.08 -25.58
CA ALA A 26 -17.85 -18.54 -25.49
C ALA A 26 -19.13 -19.21 -24.94
N LEU A 27 -19.78 -18.62 -23.94
CA LEU A 27 -21.05 -19.10 -23.40
C LEU A 27 -22.18 -18.99 -24.43
N VAL A 28 -22.25 -17.91 -25.21
CA VAL A 28 -23.23 -17.75 -26.30
C VAL A 28 -23.03 -18.84 -27.36
N ALA A 29 -21.79 -19.10 -27.76
CA ALA A 29 -21.47 -20.15 -28.73
C ALA A 29 -21.87 -21.55 -28.23
N ASP A 30 -21.59 -21.87 -26.97
CA ASP A 30 -21.99 -23.14 -26.36
C ASP A 30 -23.52 -23.29 -26.30
N VAL A 31 -24.23 -22.26 -25.84
CA VAL A 31 -25.71 -22.28 -25.77
C VAL A 31 -26.32 -22.39 -27.17
N ARG A 32 -25.74 -21.78 -28.19
CA ARG A 32 -26.20 -21.91 -29.58
C ARG A 32 -26.02 -23.34 -30.11
N ALA A 33 -24.92 -24.00 -29.76
CA ALA A 33 -24.63 -25.36 -30.21
C ALA A 33 -25.40 -26.44 -29.43
N ASN A 34 -25.59 -26.24 -28.12
CA ASN A 34 -26.04 -27.28 -27.20
C ASN A 34 -27.40 -26.98 -26.52
N GLY A 35 -27.93 -25.76 -26.68
CA GLY A 35 -29.11 -25.30 -25.94
C GLY A 35 -28.86 -25.08 -24.45
N LEU A 36 -29.92 -24.71 -23.73
CA LEU A 36 -29.88 -24.57 -22.27
C LEU A 36 -29.94 -25.95 -21.58
N ARG A 37 -28.86 -26.35 -20.92
CA ARG A 37 -28.80 -27.60 -20.13
C ARG A 37 -29.42 -27.48 -18.73
N GLU A 38 -29.52 -26.26 -18.22
CA GLU A 38 -30.12 -25.97 -16.92
C GLU A 38 -31.14 -24.84 -17.04
N HIS A 39 -32.26 -25.01 -16.34
CA HIS A 39 -33.31 -24.01 -16.33
C HIS A 39 -32.87 -22.70 -15.66
N ILE A 40 -33.44 -21.60 -16.13
CA ILE A 40 -33.35 -20.26 -15.53
C ILE A 40 -34.37 -20.19 -14.40
N VAL A 41 -33.92 -19.84 -13.19
CA VAL A 41 -34.79 -19.85 -12.00
C VAL A 41 -35.45 -18.49 -11.83
N VAL A 42 -36.78 -18.47 -11.73
CA VAL A 42 -37.60 -17.27 -11.58
C VAL A 42 -38.23 -17.21 -10.19
N HIS A 43 -38.15 -16.05 -9.54
CA HIS A 43 -38.79 -15.73 -8.26
C HIS A 43 -39.48 -14.36 -8.36
N GLU A 44 -40.74 -14.28 -7.92
CA GLU A 44 -41.54 -13.03 -7.96
C GLU A 44 -41.62 -12.38 -9.36
N GLY A 45 -41.58 -13.19 -10.42
CA GLY A 45 -41.60 -12.69 -11.80
C GLY A 45 -40.25 -12.14 -12.30
N LEU A 46 -39.18 -12.29 -11.51
CA LEU A 46 -37.82 -11.85 -11.84
C LEU A 46 -36.86 -13.05 -11.86
N ILE A 47 -35.77 -12.93 -12.62
CA ILE A 47 -34.73 -13.97 -12.70
C ILE A 47 -33.89 -13.95 -11.42
N LEU A 48 -34.00 -15.02 -10.63
CA LEU A 48 -33.26 -15.24 -9.38
C LEU A 48 -31.90 -15.91 -9.63
N ASP A 49 -31.82 -16.90 -10.53
CA ASP A 49 -30.58 -17.57 -10.93
C ASP A 49 -30.56 -17.86 -12.44
N GLY A 50 -29.38 -17.81 -13.06
CA GLY A 50 -29.21 -18.04 -14.49
C GLY A 50 -29.20 -16.79 -15.38
N ARG A 51 -28.89 -15.61 -14.84
CA ARG A 51 -28.82 -14.35 -15.63
C ARG A 51 -27.92 -14.44 -16.86
N ASN A 52 -26.73 -15.02 -16.72
CA ASN A 52 -25.82 -15.21 -17.88
C ASN A 52 -26.38 -16.23 -18.87
N ARG A 53 -27.06 -17.29 -18.40
CA ARG A 53 -27.74 -18.28 -19.26
C ARG A 53 -28.89 -17.62 -20.04
N PHE A 54 -29.68 -16.77 -19.40
CA PHE A 54 -30.73 -15.99 -20.04
C PHE A 54 -30.15 -15.06 -21.11
N ARG A 55 -29.15 -14.24 -20.77
CA ARG A 55 -28.46 -13.35 -21.72
C ARG A 55 -27.89 -14.13 -22.91
N ALA A 56 -27.24 -15.27 -22.65
CA ALA A 56 -26.67 -16.10 -23.70
C ALA A 56 -27.73 -16.75 -24.59
N ALA A 57 -28.84 -17.24 -24.01
CA ALA A 57 -29.93 -17.84 -24.76
C ALA A 57 -30.70 -16.81 -25.61
N VAL A 58 -30.84 -15.58 -25.12
CA VAL A 58 -31.38 -14.45 -25.91
C VAL A 58 -30.43 -14.11 -27.07
N ALA A 59 -29.13 -13.99 -26.81
CA ALA A 59 -28.13 -13.71 -27.85
C ALA A 59 -27.92 -14.86 -28.85
N ALA A 60 -28.28 -16.08 -28.46
CA ALA A 60 -28.29 -17.27 -29.33
C ALA A 60 -29.61 -17.44 -30.10
N ASP A 61 -30.56 -16.51 -29.98
CA ASP A 61 -31.91 -16.56 -30.57
C ASP A 61 -32.71 -17.81 -30.15
N LEU A 62 -32.41 -18.36 -28.97
CA LEU A 62 -33.07 -19.56 -28.43
C LEU A 62 -34.36 -19.22 -27.69
N ILE A 63 -34.39 -18.06 -27.02
CA ILE A 63 -35.54 -17.56 -26.24
C ILE A 63 -35.75 -16.08 -26.53
N ALA A 64 -36.99 -15.61 -26.38
CA ALA A 64 -37.31 -14.19 -26.45
C ALA A 64 -36.70 -13.41 -25.28
N ALA A 65 -36.49 -12.10 -25.47
CA ALA A 65 -35.95 -11.20 -24.45
C ALA A 65 -36.96 -10.82 -23.35
N GLU A 66 -37.81 -11.77 -22.95
CA GLU A 66 -38.88 -11.63 -21.97
C GLU A 66 -39.06 -12.92 -21.18
N ILE A 67 -39.66 -12.83 -19.99
CA ILE A 67 -40.00 -14.00 -19.18
C ILE A 67 -41.37 -14.52 -19.66
N PRO A 68 -41.45 -15.75 -20.20
CA PRO A 68 -42.71 -16.26 -20.73
C PRO A 68 -43.77 -16.41 -19.64
N ALA A 69 -45.04 -16.36 -20.04
CA ALA A 69 -46.15 -16.58 -19.13
C ALA A 69 -46.02 -17.93 -18.41
N ARG A 70 -46.33 -17.95 -17.11
CA ARG A 70 -46.23 -19.15 -16.28
C ARG A 70 -47.04 -20.29 -16.88
N GLY A 71 -46.42 -21.47 -17.00
CA GLY A 71 -47.07 -22.69 -17.50
C GLY A 71 -47.18 -22.78 -19.03
N SER A 72 -46.68 -21.77 -19.76
CA SER A 72 -46.51 -21.88 -21.21
C SER A 72 -45.41 -22.88 -21.57
N ALA A 73 -45.49 -23.48 -22.76
CA ALA A 73 -44.46 -24.41 -23.24
C ALA A 73 -43.03 -23.81 -23.21
N PRO A 74 -42.80 -22.54 -23.64
CA PRO A 74 -41.49 -21.89 -23.52
C PRO A 74 -41.01 -21.76 -22.06
N PHE A 75 -41.93 -21.52 -21.12
CA PHE A 75 -41.58 -21.46 -19.70
C PHE A 75 -41.10 -22.82 -19.20
N THR A 76 -41.85 -23.89 -19.44
CA THR A 76 -41.50 -25.23 -18.93
C THR A 76 -40.22 -25.82 -19.55
N GLN A 77 -39.84 -25.34 -20.73
CA GLN A 77 -38.68 -25.83 -21.46
C GLN A 77 -37.36 -25.20 -20.98
N HIS A 78 -37.39 -23.93 -20.53
CA HIS A 78 -36.16 -23.18 -20.24
C HIS A 78 -36.16 -22.50 -18.87
N PHE A 79 -37.30 -22.45 -18.18
CA PHE A 79 -37.46 -21.76 -16.90
C PHE A 79 -37.97 -22.71 -15.82
N SER A 80 -37.62 -22.41 -14.58
CA SER A 80 -38.11 -23.10 -13.39
C SER A 80 -38.48 -22.10 -12.31
N ARG A 81 -39.38 -22.49 -11.41
CA ARG A 81 -39.83 -21.64 -10.31
C ARG A 81 -38.99 -21.90 -9.07
N TYR A 82 -38.59 -20.81 -8.41
CA TYR A 82 -38.12 -20.86 -7.03
C TYR A 82 -39.30 -21.11 -6.08
N LEU A 83 -39.19 -22.17 -5.27
CA LEU A 83 -40.21 -22.58 -4.32
C LEU A 83 -39.63 -22.46 -2.90
N PRO A 84 -40.04 -21.46 -2.08
CA PRO A 84 -39.50 -21.26 -0.74
C PRO A 84 -39.55 -22.52 0.14
N ASP A 85 -40.64 -23.29 0.06
CA ASP A 85 -40.82 -24.51 0.86
C ASP A 85 -39.83 -25.63 0.50
N ARG A 86 -39.29 -25.63 -0.73
CA ARG A 86 -38.33 -26.62 -1.22
C ARG A 86 -36.90 -26.11 -1.21
N ASP A 87 -36.73 -24.85 -1.62
CA ASP A 87 -35.45 -24.24 -1.96
C ASP A 87 -34.92 -23.33 -0.83
N GLY A 88 -35.68 -23.16 0.26
CA GLY A 88 -35.26 -22.52 1.50
C GLY A 88 -35.31 -21.00 1.48
N ASP A 89 -34.23 -20.35 1.93
CA ASP A 89 -34.04 -18.91 1.87
C ASP A 89 -33.49 -18.49 0.49
N ALA A 90 -34.05 -17.45 -0.13
CA ALA A 90 -33.71 -17.04 -1.49
C ALA A 90 -32.26 -16.52 -1.61
N LEU A 91 -31.75 -15.82 -0.59
CA LEU A 91 -30.36 -15.38 -0.54
C LEU A 91 -29.41 -16.58 -0.40
N ALA A 92 -29.72 -17.51 0.51
CA ALA A 92 -28.93 -18.73 0.70
C ALA A 92 -28.90 -19.58 -0.58
N PHE A 93 -30.03 -19.66 -1.30
CA PHE A 93 -30.15 -20.35 -2.58
C PHE A 93 -29.24 -19.73 -3.64
N VAL A 94 -29.33 -18.40 -3.83
CA VAL A 94 -28.49 -17.68 -4.81
C VAL A 94 -27.01 -17.86 -4.47
N ILE A 95 -26.63 -17.73 -3.19
CA ILE A 95 -25.25 -17.95 -2.74
C ILE A 95 -24.80 -19.37 -3.08
N SER A 96 -25.54 -20.40 -2.68
CA SER A 96 -25.17 -21.80 -2.91
C SER A 96 -24.99 -22.11 -4.40
N LYS A 97 -25.95 -21.70 -5.25
CA LYS A 97 -25.91 -21.95 -6.70
C LYS A 97 -24.77 -21.22 -7.41
N ASN A 98 -24.39 -20.04 -6.92
CA ASN A 98 -23.35 -19.23 -7.53
C ASN A 98 -21.95 -19.52 -6.96
N LEU A 99 -21.83 -19.95 -5.70
CA LEU A 99 -20.55 -20.30 -5.08
C LEU A 99 -20.02 -21.66 -5.56
N ALA A 100 -20.89 -22.65 -5.72
CA ALA A 100 -20.50 -24.00 -6.13
C ALA A 100 -20.12 -24.12 -7.63
N ARG A 101 -20.52 -23.15 -8.46
CA ARG A 101 -20.41 -23.22 -9.94
C ARG A 101 -19.59 -22.11 -10.57
N ARG A 102 -19.10 -21.12 -9.81
CA ARG A 102 -18.25 -20.05 -10.34
C ARG A 102 -16.85 -20.12 -9.77
N HIS A 103 -15.87 -19.87 -10.65
CA HIS A 103 -14.49 -19.63 -10.29
C HIS A 103 -14.28 -18.20 -9.75
N LEU A 104 -15.04 -17.78 -8.73
CA LEU A 104 -14.81 -16.49 -8.08
C LEU A 104 -13.55 -16.56 -7.22
N ASN A 105 -12.62 -15.64 -7.45
CA ASN A 105 -11.46 -15.48 -6.60
C ASN A 105 -11.85 -14.91 -5.22
N GLU A 106 -10.94 -14.97 -4.26
CA GLU A 106 -11.22 -14.53 -2.87
C GLU A 106 -11.63 -13.04 -2.81
N SER A 107 -11.05 -12.18 -3.65
CA SER A 107 -11.36 -10.75 -3.68
C SER A 107 -12.79 -10.48 -4.16
N GLN A 108 -13.24 -11.20 -5.18
CA GLN A 108 -14.61 -11.11 -5.68
C GLN A 108 -15.60 -11.61 -4.62
N ARG A 109 -15.32 -12.75 -3.97
CA ARG A 109 -16.15 -13.25 -2.86
C ARG A 109 -16.23 -12.24 -1.71
N ALA A 110 -15.13 -11.58 -1.39
CA ALA A 110 -15.11 -10.53 -0.37
C ALA A 110 -16.01 -9.35 -0.73
N PHE A 111 -16.02 -8.92 -2.00
CA PHE A 111 -16.88 -7.84 -2.46
C PHE A 111 -18.36 -8.21 -2.38
N VAL A 112 -18.73 -9.43 -2.77
CA VAL A 112 -20.10 -9.96 -2.60
C VAL A 112 -20.48 -10.00 -1.11
N ALA A 113 -19.57 -10.44 -0.23
CA ALA A 113 -19.82 -10.47 1.22
C ALA A 113 -20.15 -9.08 1.79
N ALA A 114 -19.41 -8.07 1.35
CA ALA A 114 -19.65 -6.69 1.77
C ALA A 114 -20.99 -6.16 1.27
N LYS A 115 -21.44 -6.55 0.06
CA LYS A 115 -22.79 -6.21 -0.43
C LYS A 115 -23.87 -6.88 0.42
N ILE A 116 -23.71 -8.17 0.72
CA ILE A 116 -24.65 -8.94 1.57
C ILE A 116 -24.81 -8.29 2.95
N ALA A 117 -23.70 -7.94 3.60
CA ALA A 117 -23.73 -7.30 4.92
C ALA A 117 -24.39 -5.90 4.91
N ASN A 118 -24.50 -5.23 3.75
CA ASN A 118 -25.16 -3.93 3.62
C ASN A 118 -26.68 -4.01 3.46
N LEU A 119 -27.17 -5.09 2.83
CA LEU A 119 -28.59 -5.24 2.46
C LEU A 119 -29.53 -5.09 3.66
N THR A 120 -29.05 -5.39 4.87
CA THR A 120 -29.83 -5.31 6.11
C THR A 120 -29.91 -3.91 6.72
N GLN A 121 -29.09 -2.94 6.29
CA GLN A 121 -29.10 -1.58 6.86
C GLN A 121 -30.05 -0.60 6.13
N GLY A 122 -30.52 -0.94 4.92
CA GLY A 122 -31.23 0.00 4.04
C GLY A 122 -32.76 -0.14 3.92
N ARG A 123 -33.42 -1.02 4.67
CA ARG A 123 -34.88 -1.28 4.51
C ARG A 123 -35.69 -0.53 5.58
N PRO A 124 -36.48 0.51 5.24
CA PRO A 124 -37.62 0.93 6.06
C PRO A 124 -38.67 -0.18 6.01
N GLY A 125 -39.30 -0.47 7.14
CA GLY A 125 -40.14 -1.66 7.36
C GLY A 125 -41.12 -1.96 6.21
N SER A 126 -41.00 -3.16 5.64
CA SER A 126 -42.11 -3.84 4.99
C SER A 126 -42.04 -5.33 5.33
N GLU A 127 -43.23 -5.90 5.53
CA GLU A 127 -43.51 -7.09 6.30
C GLU A 127 -42.98 -8.40 5.69
N LYS A 128 -42.60 -9.32 6.59
CA LYS A 128 -42.50 -10.79 6.39
C LYS A 128 -41.56 -11.29 5.29
N GLN A 129 -40.26 -11.15 5.53
CA GLN A 129 -39.25 -12.18 5.19
C GLN A 129 -38.27 -12.26 6.37
N ALA A 130 -37.84 -13.47 6.74
CA ALA A 130 -37.12 -13.78 7.98
C ALA A 130 -35.82 -12.97 8.14
N ASN A 131 -35.92 -11.83 8.84
CA ASN A 131 -34.82 -10.91 9.09
C ASN A 131 -33.94 -11.41 10.24
N LEU A 132 -32.75 -11.90 9.92
CA LEU A 132 -31.60 -11.82 10.81
C LEU A 132 -30.58 -10.86 10.18
N PRO A 133 -30.14 -9.81 10.90
CA PRO A 133 -29.12 -8.91 10.38
C PRO A 133 -27.81 -9.69 10.21
N VAL A 134 -27.46 -9.99 8.96
CA VAL A 134 -26.22 -10.70 8.61
C VAL A 134 -25.05 -9.79 8.94
N LYS A 135 -24.36 -10.07 10.04
CA LYS A 135 -23.15 -9.32 10.40
C LYS A 135 -22.04 -9.66 9.40
N GLN A 136 -21.02 -8.80 9.30
CA GLN A 136 -19.87 -9.06 8.41
C GLN A 136 -19.24 -10.45 8.63
N ARG A 137 -19.26 -10.94 9.87
CA ARG A 137 -18.83 -12.30 10.24
C ARG A 137 -19.67 -13.38 9.55
N ASP A 138 -20.99 -13.23 9.56
CA ASP A 138 -21.92 -14.22 9.00
C ASP A 138 -21.80 -14.24 7.46
N ALA A 139 -21.66 -13.06 6.84
CA ALA A 139 -21.37 -12.94 5.40
C ALA A 139 -20.01 -13.56 5.02
N ALA A 140 -18.99 -13.40 5.88
CA ALA A 140 -17.67 -14.01 5.68
C ALA A 140 -17.74 -15.55 5.71
N GLN A 141 -18.51 -16.11 6.66
CA GLN A 141 -18.73 -17.55 6.76
C GLN A 141 -19.50 -18.09 5.55
N LEU A 142 -20.58 -17.40 5.14
CA LEU A 142 -21.39 -17.79 3.98
C LEU A 142 -20.58 -17.90 2.68
N LEU A 143 -19.56 -17.05 2.50
CA LEU A 143 -18.72 -17.05 1.30
C LEU A 143 -17.33 -17.68 1.50
N ASN A 144 -17.12 -18.32 2.65
CA ASN A 144 -15.87 -18.98 3.04
C ASN A 144 -14.63 -18.09 2.83
N ILE A 145 -14.62 -16.94 3.51
CA ILE A 145 -13.53 -15.95 3.48
C ILE A 145 -13.28 -15.35 4.86
N SER A 146 -12.18 -14.63 5.02
CA SER A 146 -11.88 -13.94 6.26
C SER A 146 -12.75 -12.70 6.47
N GLU A 147 -13.11 -12.41 7.72
CA GLU A 147 -13.79 -11.15 8.08
C GLU A 147 -12.97 -9.91 7.68
N ARG A 148 -11.63 -10.02 7.70
CA ARG A 148 -10.72 -8.97 7.23
C ARG A 148 -10.95 -8.65 5.75
N SER A 149 -11.13 -9.67 4.91
CA SER A 149 -11.41 -9.49 3.48
C SER A 149 -12.74 -8.76 3.28
N VAL A 150 -13.77 -9.09 4.08
CA VAL A 150 -15.08 -8.39 4.08
C VAL A 150 -14.94 -6.92 4.48
N ARG A 151 -14.15 -6.62 5.52
CA ARG A 151 -13.88 -5.22 5.92
C ARG A 151 -13.17 -4.43 4.81
N SER A 152 -12.16 -5.03 4.17
CA SER A 152 -11.49 -4.41 3.02
C SER A 152 -12.47 -4.14 1.86
N ALA A 153 -13.32 -5.11 1.54
CA ALA A 153 -14.36 -4.95 0.52
C ALA A 153 -15.37 -3.85 0.87
N ALA A 154 -15.78 -3.73 2.14
CA ALA A 154 -16.68 -2.66 2.58
C ALA A 154 -16.06 -1.27 2.36
N VAL A 155 -14.75 -1.10 2.64
CA VAL A 155 -14.04 0.16 2.36
C VAL A 155 -14.07 0.49 0.86
N VAL A 156 -13.85 -0.50 -0.02
CA VAL A 156 -13.89 -0.29 -1.47
C VAL A 156 -15.30 0.07 -1.93
N ARG A 157 -16.33 -0.59 -1.40
CA ARG A 157 -17.74 -0.29 -1.71
C ARG A 157 -18.11 1.14 -1.32
N ASP A 158 -17.69 1.58 -0.13
CA ASP A 158 -18.14 2.85 0.45
C ASP A 158 -17.35 4.06 -0.06
N LYS A 159 -16.07 3.87 -0.43
CA LYS A 159 -15.16 4.97 -0.79
C LYS A 159 -14.53 4.84 -2.17
N GLY A 160 -14.69 3.69 -2.82
CA GLY A 160 -14.12 3.42 -4.13
C GLY A 160 -14.92 4.07 -5.26
N THR A 161 -14.24 4.62 -6.26
CA THR A 161 -14.88 5.05 -7.52
C THR A 161 -15.50 3.86 -8.26
N PRO A 162 -16.49 4.07 -9.14
CA PRO A 162 -17.10 3.00 -9.92
C PRO A 162 -16.07 2.14 -10.67
N GLU A 163 -15.02 2.76 -11.21
CA GLU A 163 -13.96 2.06 -11.95
C GLU A 163 -13.12 1.17 -11.02
N LEU A 164 -12.80 1.66 -9.82
CA LEU A 164 -12.05 0.87 -8.83
C LEU A 164 -12.86 -0.32 -8.32
N GLN A 165 -14.17 -0.12 -8.11
CA GLN A 165 -15.09 -1.21 -7.75
C GLN A 165 -15.16 -2.25 -8.86
N HIS A 166 -15.32 -1.82 -10.11
CA HIS A 166 -15.37 -2.71 -11.26
C HIS A 166 -14.09 -3.54 -11.40
N ALA A 167 -12.91 -2.92 -11.24
CA ALA A 167 -11.64 -3.64 -11.30
C ALA A 167 -11.51 -4.76 -10.24
N VAL A 168 -12.14 -4.60 -9.06
CA VAL A 168 -12.21 -5.67 -8.04
C VAL A 168 -13.18 -6.76 -8.47
N GLU A 169 -14.35 -6.37 -9.00
CA GLU A 169 -15.39 -7.29 -9.46
C GLU A 169 -14.94 -8.16 -10.64
N THR A 170 -14.12 -7.62 -11.55
CA THR A 170 -13.51 -8.34 -12.67
C THR A 170 -12.21 -9.06 -12.29
N GLY A 171 -11.78 -8.95 -11.03
CA GLY A 171 -10.61 -9.65 -10.50
C GLY A 171 -9.27 -9.09 -10.98
N LYS A 172 -9.24 -7.87 -11.54
CA LYS A 172 -8.03 -7.19 -12.04
C LYS A 172 -7.17 -6.61 -10.92
N ILE A 173 -7.78 -6.32 -9.77
CA ILE A 173 -7.07 -5.87 -8.57
C ILE A 173 -7.55 -6.66 -7.34
N ALA A 174 -6.60 -7.00 -6.47
CA ALA A 174 -6.92 -7.62 -5.18
C ALA A 174 -7.64 -6.64 -4.26
N VAL A 175 -8.67 -7.12 -3.55
CA VAL A 175 -9.51 -6.29 -2.66
C VAL A 175 -8.70 -5.57 -1.58
N SER A 176 -7.60 -6.17 -1.12
CA SER A 176 -6.71 -5.58 -0.12
C SER A 176 -5.95 -4.36 -0.64
N GLU A 177 -5.58 -4.35 -1.93
CA GLU A 177 -4.91 -3.22 -2.56
C GLU A 177 -5.93 -2.14 -2.94
N ALA A 178 -7.09 -2.55 -3.49
CA ALA A 178 -8.19 -1.64 -3.76
C ALA A 178 -8.67 -0.91 -2.49
N ALA A 179 -8.69 -1.57 -1.33
CA ALA A 179 -9.06 -0.94 -0.06
C ALA A 179 -8.05 0.14 0.41
N LYS A 180 -6.78 0.05 -0.02
CA LYS A 180 -5.80 1.13 0.21
C LYS A 180 -6.02 2.25 -0.80
N ALA A 181 -6.23 1.92 -2.07
CA ALA A 181 -6.53 2.88 -3.13
C ALA A 181 -7.81 3.70 -2.82
N ALA A 182 -8.84 3.08 -2.26
CA ALA A 182 -10.10 3.73 -1.88
C ALA A 182 -9.95 4.80 -0.78
N LYS A 183 -8.77 4.93 -0.14
CA LYS A 183 -8.47 6.01 0.80
C LYS A 183 -7.87 7.25 0.11
N LEU A 184 -7.46 7.11 -1.15
CA LEU A 184 -6.89 8.17 -1.96
C LEU A 184 -7.99 9.02 -2.61
N GLY A 185 -7.63 10.17 -3.17
CA GLY A 185 -8.53 11.02 -3.94
C GLY A 185 -9.06 10.32 -5.21
N ALA A 186 -10.24 10.73 -5.68
CA ALA A 186 -10.96 10.08 -6.79
C ALA A 186 -10.11 9.95 -8.07
N GLU A 187 -9.36 10.99 -8.45
CA GLU A 187 -8.49 10.99 -9.63
C GLU A 187 -7.46 9.83 -9.59
N LYS A 188 -6.79 9.64 -8.45
CA LYS A 188 -5.81 8.56 -8.26
C LYS A 188 -6.48 7.19 -8.26
N GLN A 189 -7.70 7.08 -7.75
CA GLN A 189 -8.46 5.83 -7.81
C GLN A 189 -8.75 5.42 -9.26
N THR A 190 -9.14 6.38 -10.11
CA THR A 190 -9.38 6.16 -11.54
C THR A 190 -8.09 5.76 -12.27
N GLU A 191 -6.96 6.41 -11.99
CA GLU A 191 -5.65 6.04 -12.57
C GLU A 191 -5.25 4.61 -12.18
N ILE A 192 -5.42 4.26 -10.90
CA ILE A 192 -5.15 2.92 -10.38
C ILE A 192 -6.04 1.87 -11.07
N ALA A 193 -7.32 2.17 -11.24
CA ALA A 193 -8.26 1.28 -11.94
C ALA A 193 -7.85 1.07 -13.40
N ALA A 194 -7.52 2.15 -14.12
CA ALA A 194 -7.06 2.07 -15.52
C ALA A 194 -5.76 1.26 -15.66
N ALA A 195 -4.80 1.45 -14.75
CA ALA A 195 -3.56 0.67 -14.75
C ALA A 195 -3.79 -0.82 -14.41
N ALA A 196 -4.77 -1.13 -13.55
CA ALA A 196 -5.17 -2.50 -13.26
C ALA A 196 -5.78 -3.19 -14.48
N GLU A 197 -6.66 -2.49 -15.22
CA GLU A 197 -7.25 -3.00 -16.47
C GLU A 197 -6.19 -3.24 -17.55
N ALA A 198 -5.17 -2.40 -17.62
CA ALA A 198 -4.02 -2.60 -18.51
C ALA A 198 -3.07 -3.74 -18.07
N GLY A 199 -3.39 -4.49 -17.00
CA GLY A 199 -2.58 -5.59 -16.49
C GLY A 199 -1.29 -5.16 -15.79
N LYS A 200 -1.13 -3.88 -15.45
CA LYS A 200 0.09 -3.32 -14.85
C LYS A 200 0.06 -3.40 -13.32
N ALA A 201 -0.16 -4.61 -12.78
CA ALA A 201 -0.35 -4.84 -11.34
C ALA A 201 0.80 -4.31 -10.47
N ASN A 202 2.05 -4.36 -10.95
CA ASN A 202 3.20 -3.83 -10.22
C ASN A 202 3.19 -2.30 -10.14
N VAL A 203 2.77 -1.61 -11.21
CA VAL A 203 2.65 -0.14 -11.24
C VAL A 203 1.60 0.31 -10.25
N VAL A 204 0.42 -0.34 -10.25
CA VAL A 204 -0.66 -0.10 -9.30
C VAL A 204 -0.17 -0.24 -7.85
N ARG A 205 0.50 -1.35 -7.54
CA ARG A 205 1.00 -1.61 -6.19
C ARG A 205 2.04 -0.57 -5.76
N THR A 206 2.93 -0.16 -6.66
CA THR A 206 3.96 0.85 -6.38
C THR A 206 3.33 2.23 -6.15
N ALA A 207 2.37 2.64 -6.99
CA ALA A 207 1.66 3.91 -6.83
C ALA A 207 0.91 3.97 -5.48
N ILE A 208 0.13 2.93 -5.15
CA ILE A 208 -0.57 2.83 -3.86
C ILE A 208 0.41 2.93 -2.68
N LYS A 209 1.54 2.20 -2.77
CA LYS A 209 2.57 2.22 -1.70
C LYS A 209 3.20 3.59 -1.53
N ARG A 210 3.51 4.28 -2.64
CA ARG A 210 4.08 5.64 -2.62
C ARG A 210 3.12 6.61 -1.94
N GLU A 211 1.87 6.63 -2.37
CA GLU A 211 0.85 7.53 -1.82
C GLU A 211 0.57 7.25 -0.34
N THR A 212 0.38 5.98 0.01
CA THR A 212 0.18 5.59 1.42
C THR A 212 1.38 5.96 2.28
N ARG A 213 2.59 5.93 1.71
CA ARG A 213 3.81 6.32 2.40
C ARG A 213 3.85 7.82 2.61
N ASP A 214 3.50 8.62 1.61
CA ASP A 214 3.53 10.08 1.68
C ASP A 214 2.50 10.58 2.69
N ASP A 215 1.28 10.03 2.70
CA ASP A 215 0.27 10.32 3.72
C ASP A 215 0.77 10.00 5.14
N ARG A 216 1.48 8.87 5.30
CA ARG A 216 2.06 8.48 6.59
C ARG A 216 3.17 9.43 7.03
N GLU A 217 4.02 9.89 6.10
CA GLU A 217 5.10 10.82 6.40
C GLU A 217 4.55 12.19 6.81
N VAL A 218 3.54 12.70 6.10
CA VAL A 218 2.84 13.95 6.45
C VAL A 218 2.15 13.82 7.81
N ALA A 219 1.40 12.74 8.05
CA ALA A 219 0.73 12.50 9.32
C ALA A 219 1.72 12.36 10.48
N LEU A 220 2.89 11.76 10.24
CA LEU A 220 3.95 11.65 11.22
C LEU A 220 4.59 13.02 11.50
N ALA A 221 4.82 13.83 10.47
CA ALA A 221 5.34 15.19 10.61
C ALA A 221 4.43 16.05 11.50
N ALA A 222 3.11 16.01 11.27
CA ALA A 222 2.15 16.73 12.10
C ALA A 222 2.25 16.32 13.57
N LYS A 223 2.25 15.01 13.85
CA LYS A 223 2.41 14.49 15.22
C LYS A 223 3.71 14.92 15.89
N GLN A 224 4.81 14.96 15.14
CA GLN A 224 6.12 15.32 15.69
C GLN A 224 6.21 16.83 16.00
N ARG A 225 5.58 17.68 15.19
CA ARG A 225 5.53 19.14 15.44
C ARG A 225 4.69 19.50 16.65
N ASP A 226 3.66 18.70 16.96
CA ASP A 226 2.77 18.92 18.12
C ASP A 226 3.40 18.48 19.46
N LEU A 227 4.62 17.93 19.46
CA LEU A 227 5.28 17.50 20.69
C LEU A 227 5.74 18.71 21.53
N PRO A 228 5.51 18.70 22.86
CA PRO A 228 5.81 19.84 23.75
C PRO A 228 7.32 20.12 23.90
N GLN A 229 8.16 19.14 23.57
CA GLN A 229 9.61 19.29 23.43
C GLN A 229 9.92 18.96 21.97
N GLN A 230 10.64 19.84 21.28
CA GLN A 230 10.96 19.65 19.87
C GLN A 230 11.77 18.35 19.70
N LYS A 231 11.17 17.35 19.05
CA LYS A 231 11.82 16.10 18.67
C LYS A 231 11.90 15.99 17.16
N PHE A 232 12.94 15.32 16.69
CA PHE A 232 13.24 15.23 15.27
C PHE A 232 12.88 13.85 14.72
N GLY A 233 12.23 13.84 13.56
CA GLY A 233 11.97 12.62 12.79
C GLY A 233 13.17 12.20 11.95
N VAL A 234 14.10 13.12 11.70
CA VAL A 234 15.35 12.88 10.97
C VAL A 234 16.51 13.54 11.70
N ILE A 235 17.59 12.80 11.89
CA ILE A 235 18.85 13.32 12.45
C ILE A 235 19.97 12.99 11.47
N LEU A 236 20.72 14.00 11.04
CA LEU A 236 22.00 13.83 10.35
C LEU A 236 23.13 14.11 11.34
N ALA A 237 24.13 13.25 11.42
CA ALA A 237 25.26 13.43 12.31
C ALA A 237 26.58 13.15 11.60
N ASP A 238 27.55 14.03 11.82
CA ASP A 238 28.96 13.86 11.40
C ASP A 238 29.89 13.98 12.61
N PRO A 239 29.95 12.95 13.48
CA PRO A 239 30.71 13.06 14.71
C PRO A 239 32.19 13.31 14.47
N GLU A 240 32.80 14.02 15.41
CA GLU A 240 34.22 14.35 15.41
C GLU A 240 35.06 13.15 15.90
N TRP A 241 35.05 12.10 15.09
CA TRP A 241 35.69 10.81 15.35
C TRP A 241 37.18 10.95 15.68
N ARG A 242 37.60 10.51 16.87
CA ARG A 242 39.02 10.29 17.15
C ARG A 242 39.47 8.96 16.53
N PHE A 243 40.36 9.03 15.56
CA PHE A 243 41.03 7.87 14.99
C PHE A 243 42.41 7.70 15.62
N GLU A 244 42.70 6.51 16.15
CA GLU A 244 44.01 6.20 16.71
C GLU A 244 44.96 5.66 15.61
N PRO A 245 46.03 6.37 15.24
CA PRO A 245 46.98 5.87 14.26
C PRO A 245 47.82 4.73 14.83
N TRP A 246 48.36 3.88 13.95
CA TRP A 246 49.25 2.78 14.35
C TRP A 246 50.48 3.23 15.15
N SER A 247 50.99 4.43 14.85
CA SER A 247 52.10 5.06 15.56
C SER A 247 51.80 6.53 15.77
N ARG A 248 51.75 6.97 17.03
CA ARG A 248 51.62 8.40 17.35
C ARG A 248 52.89 9.19 17.01
N ALA A 249 54.07 8.55 17.01
CA ALA A 249 55.31 9.23 16.69
C ALA A 249 55.38 9.67 15.22
N THR A 250 54.76 8.90 14.31
CA THR A 250 54.91 9.08 12.86
C THR A 250 53.60 9.24 12.09
N GLY A 251 52.44 9.04 12.73
CA GLY A 251 51.13 9.08 12.09
C GLY A 251 50.24 10.24 12.50
N MET A 252 50.71 11.13 13.38
CA MET A 252 49.93 12.27 13.86
C MET A 252 49.88 13.43 12.87
N ASP A 253 50.75 13.47 11.85
CA ASP A 253 50.74 14.48 10.78
C ASP A 253 49.41 14.52 10.01
N ARG A 254 48.70 13.38 9.96
CA ARG A 254 47.42 13.19 9.24
C ARG A 254 46.21 13.06 10.16
N ALA A 255 46.37 13.28 11.47
CA ALA A 255 45.29 13.16 12.44
C ALA A 255 44.26 14.28 12.26
N ALA A 256 42.98 13.95 12.45
CA ALA A 256 41.89 14.93 12.41
C ALA A 256 42.04 15.99 13.51
N ASP A 257 42.63 15.62 14.65
CA ASP A 257 42.97 16.50 15.78
C ASP A 257 43.82 17.73 15.39
N ASN A 258 44.52 17.69 14.26
CA ASN A 258 45.27 18.84 13.74
C ASN A 258 44.37 19.93 13.15
N HIS A 259 43.10 19.63 12.89
CA HIS A 259 42.13 20.54 12.27
C HIS A 259 41.04 20.98 13.25
N TYR A 260 40.58 20.10 14.13
CA TYR A 260 39.55 20.38 15.13
C TYR A 260 39.61 19.37 16.29
N PRO A 261 39.10 19.70 17.51
CA PRO A 261 39.07 18.76 18.63
C PRO A 261 38.24 17.51 18.30
N THR A 262 38.78 16.33 18.58
CA THR A 262 38.08 15.04 18.40
C THR A 262 37.67 14.40 19.72
N SER A 263 36.69 13.50 19.68
CA SER A 263 36.22 12.73 20.84
C SER A 263 36.39 11.22 20.62
N CYS A 264 36.67 10.49 21.70
CA CYS A 264 36.64 9.03 21.66
C CYS A 264 35.20 8.51 21.54
N THR A 265 35.07 7.23 21.16
CA THR A 265 33.78 6.60 20.89
C THR A 265 32.84 6.62 22.10
N GLU A 266 33.38 6.44 23.31
CA GLU A 266 32.60 6.44 24.56
C GLU A 266 31.95 7.80 24.82
N VAL A 267 32.69 8.89 24.58
CA VAL A 267 32.19 10.25 24.71
C VAL A 267 31.08 10.52 23.68
N ILE A 268 31.31 10.16 22.42
CA ILE A 268 30.30 10.33 21.36
C ILE A 268 29.04 9.50 21.68
N ALA A 269 29.20 8.25 22.09
CA ALA A 269 28.11 7.35 22.45
C ALA A 269 27.31 7.82 23.67
N SER A 270 27.94 8.53 24.61
CA SER A 270 27.29 9.06 25.81
C SER A 270 26.35 10.26 25.57
N ARG A 271 26.38 10.85 24.36
CA ARG A 271 25.50 11.96 24.00
C ARG A 271 24.04 11.50 24.00
N ASP A 272 23.17 12.27 24.65
CA ASP A 272 21.74 11.96 24.74
C ASP A 272 20.98 12.35 23.46
N VAL A 273 21.36 11.74 22.34
CA VAL A 273 20.66 11.89 21.06
C VAL A 273 19.27 11.25 21.12
N ALA A 274 19.09 10.25 21.99
CA ALA A 274 17.80 9.58 22.19
C ALA A 274 16.71 10.52 22.71
N ALA A 275 17.06 11.53 23.53
CA ALA A 275 16.13 12.52 24.05
C ALA A 275 15.53 13.44 22.97
N ILE A 276 16.33 13.79 21.94
CA ILE A 276 15.88 14.65 20.83
C ILE A 276 15.25 13.86 19.67
N ALA A 277 15.40 12.53 19.65
CA ALA A 277 14.83 11.66 18.62
C ALA A 277 13.35 11.36 18.91
N ALA A 278 12.48 11.59 17.91
CA ALA A 278 11.09 11.13 17.95
C ALA A 278 11.01 9.59 18.04
N ASP A 279 9.83 9.07 18.41
CA ASP A 279 9.65 7.62 18.56
C ASP A 279 9.82 6.87 17.23
N ASP A 280 9.39 7.49 16.13
CA ASP A 280 9.67 7.07 14.76
C ASP A 280 10.70 8.04 14.15
N CYS A 281 11.96 7.65 14.13
CA CYS A 281 13.07 8.53 13.73
C CYS A 281 14.09 7.80 12.84
N VAL A 282 14.70 8.52 11.91
CA VAL A 282 15.77 8.05 11.04
C VAL A 282 17.06 8.80 11.38
N LEU A 283 18.14 8.05 11.62
CA LEU A 283 19.48 8.58 11.79
C LEU A 283 20.30 8.34 10.53
N PHE A 284 20.87 9.41 9.98
CA PHE A 284 21.91 9.38 8.98
C PHE A 284 23.25 9.70 9.67
N LEU A 285 24.15 8.72 9.73
CA LEU A 285 25.41 8.82 10.49
C LEU A 285 26.61 8.68 9.57
N TRP A 286 27.40 9.76 9.42
CA TRP A 286 28.64 9.71 8.68
C TRP A 286 29.70 8.89 9.42
N ALA A 287 30.37 8.01 8.69
CA ALA A 287 31.50 7.24 9.17
C ALA A 287 32.54 7.07 8.06
N THR A 288 33.81 7.19 8.43
CA THR A 288 34.89 6.73 7.57
C THR A 288 35.01 5.20 7.67
N ALA A 289 35.54 4.54 6.64
CA ALA A 289 35.71 3.08 6.63
C ALA A 289 36.34 2.48 7.91
N PRO A 290 37.42 3.05 8.49
CA PRO A 290 38.00 2.49 9.72
C PRO A 290 37.16 2.73 10.98
N MET A 291 36.23 3.69 10.95
CA MET A 291 35.37 4.04 12.09
C MET A 291 34.02 3.29 12.08
N LEU A 292 33.78 2.39 11.12
CA LEU A 292 32.52 1.63 11.04
C LEU A 292 32.19 0.86 12.32
N PRO A 293 33.11 0.13 12.98
CA PRO A 293 32.81 -0.57 14.23
C PRO A 293 32.29 0.39 15.32
N GLN A 294 32.94 1.54 15.47
CA GLN A 294 32.59 2.58 16.44
C GLN A 294 31.26 3.24 16.09
N ALA A 295 31.00 3.48 14.80
CA ALA A 295 29.75 4.05 14.33
C ALA A 295 28.55 3.15 14.68
N PHE A 296 28.69 1.83 14.60
CA PHE A 296 27.64 0.91 15.04
C PHE A 296 27.42 0.92 16.57
N VAL A 297 28.49 1.04 17.35
CA VAL A 297 28.39 1.21 18.82
C VAL A 297 27.63 2.50 19.16
N VAL A 298 28.01 3.63 18.55
CA VAL A 298 27.36 4.92 18.75
C VAL A 298 25.88 4.86 18.34
N MET A 299 25.59 4.28 17.17
CA MET A 299 24.22 4.12 16.68
C MET A 299 23.35 3.33 17.67
N GLY A 300 23.86 2.21 18.19
CA GLY A 300 23.17 1.41 19.20
C GLY A 300 22.99 2.15 20.53
N ALA A 301 24.01 2.88 21.00
CA ALA A 301 23.93 3.67 22.23
C ALA A 301 22.89 4.79 22.14
N TRP A 302 22.72 5.39 20.97
CA TRP A 302 21.68 6.40 20.71
C TRP A 302 20.29 5.81 20.48
N GLY A 303 20.15 4.47 20.51
CA GLY A 303 18.87 3.78 20.38
C GLY A 303 18.38 3.58 18.95
N PHE A 304 19.30 3.52 17.97
CA PHE A 304 18.99 3.26 16.58
C PHE A 304 19.51 1.89 16.15
N ASP A 305 18.71 1.17 15.36
CA ASP A 305 19.16 -0.06 14.71
C ASP A 305 19.64 0.25 13.29
N TYR A 306 20.78 -0.30 12.89
CA TYR A 306 21.26 -0.24 11.51
C TYR A 306 20.26 -0.86 10.52
N ARG A 307 20.12 -0.24 9.34
CA ARG A 307 19.27 -0.72 8.24
C ARG A 307 19.96 -0.79 6.89
N SER A 308 20.71 0.25 6.50
CA SER A 308 21.38 0.33 5.19
C SER A 308 22.44 1.44 5.22
N ASN A 309 23.10 1.70 4.09
CA ASN A 309 24.02 2.83 3.95
C ASN A 309 24.07 3.37 2.51
N PHE A 310 24.51 4.62 2.38
CA PHE A 310 25.05 5.17 1.15
C PHE A 310 26.57 5.22 1.23
N VAL A 311 27.22 5.20 0.06
CA VAL A 311 28.66 5.35 -0.12
C VAL A 311 28.92 6.59 -0.94
N TRP A 312 29.63 7.55 -0.38
CA TRP A 312 30.18 8.68 -1.12
C TRP A 312 31.46 8.24 -1.82
N ALA A 313 31.42 8.08 -3.15
CA ALA A 313 32.61 7.88 -3.97
C ALA A 313 33.31 9.22 -4.24
N LYS A 314 34.52 9.36 -3.70
CA LYS A 314 35.35 10.55 -3.83
C LYS A 314 36.06 10.57 -5.19
N ASP A 315 36.27 11.76 -5.74
CA ASP A 315 37.05 11.94 -6.96
C ASP A 315 38.56 11.71 -6.75
N ARG A 316 39.09 11.96 -5.55
CA ARG A 316 40.50 11.76 -5.17
C ARG A 316 40.73 10.67 -4.11
N VAL A 317 41.92 10.04 -4.19
CA VAL A 317 42.35 8.98 -3.26
C VAL A 317 42.81 9.57 -1.92
N GLY A 318 42.27 9.07 -0.82
CA GLY A 318 42.57 9.46 0.56
C GLY A 318 43.58 8.55 1.26
N THR A 319 43.56 8.52 2.59
CA THR A 319 44.46 7.73 3.45
C THR A 319 44.01 6.26 3.54
N GLY A 320 44.83 5.41 4.17
CA GLY A 320 44.47 4.02 4.51
C GLY A 320 45.69 3.10 4.58
N TYR A 321 45.61 2.07 5.42
CA TYR A 321 46.71 1.14 5.69
C TYR A 321 46.69 -0.09 4.76
N TRP A 322 45.53 -0.75 4.65
CA TRP A 322 45.36 -1.97 3.81
C TRP A 322 45.02 -1.63 2.36
N ASN A 323 44.20 -0.61 2.18
CA ASN A 323 43.78 -0.05 0.91
C ASN A 323 43.69 1.47 1.06
N ARG A 324 43.82 2.20 -0.04
CA ARG A 324 43.66 3.66 -0.03
C ARG A 324 42.17 4.00 -0.15
N ASN A 325 41.62 4.68 0.85
CA ASN A 325 40.20 4.99 0.90
C ASN A 325 39.84 6.06 -0.12
N ARG A 326 38.89 5.75 -1.00
CA ARG A 326 38.31 6.70 -1.96
C ARG A 326 36.80 6.87 -1.72
N HIS A 327 36.36 6.58 -0.50
CA HIS A 327 34.96 6.71 -0.14
C HIS A 327 34.75 6.97 1.36
N GLU A 328 33.55 7.41 1.70
CA GLU A 328 32.99 7.46 3.05
C GLU A 328 31.59 6.86 3.06
N HIS A 329 31.09 6.49 4.24
CA HIS A 329 29.78 5.91 4.42
C HIS A 329 28.84 6.89 5.11
N LEU A 330 27.60 6.95 4.61
CA LEU A 330 26.47 7.53 5.33
C LEU A 330 25.57 6.38 5.75
N LEU A 331 25.68 5.96 7.01
CA LEU A 331 24.90 4.87 7.57
C LEU A 331 23.47 5.33 7.86
N ILE A 332 22.50 4.43 7.68
CA ILE A 332 21.08 4.66 7.95
C ILE A 332 20.68 3.77 9.13
N GLY A 333 20.36 4.40 10.26
CA GLY A 333 19.76 3.79 11.43
C GLY A 333 18.30 4.18 11.59
N ILE A 334 17.48 3.35 12.24
CA ILE A 334 16.09 3.68 12.57
C ILE A 334 15.77 3.43 14.04
N LYS A 335 14.89 4.27 14.59
CA LYS A 335 14.18 4.09 15.86
C LYS A 335 12.69 4.00 15.54
N GLY A 336 12.00 3.00 16.09
CA GLY A 336 10.58 2.78 15.81
C GLY A 336 10.29 2.29 14.39
N ARG A 337 9.28 2.87 13.74
CA ARG A 337 8.74 2.47 12.42
C ARG A 337 8.57 3.65 11.46
N PRO A 338 9.59 4.49 11.24
CA PRO A 338 9.52 5.58 10.28
C PRO A 338 9.27 5.03 8.86
N PRO A 339 8.59 5.81 7.99
CA PRO A 339 8.32 5.38 6.63
C PRO A 339 9.63 5.32 5.82
N ALA A 340 9.96 4.16 5.26
CA ALA A 340 11.04 4.06 4.27
C ALA A 340 10.72 4.91 3.01
N PRO A 341 11.73 5.26 2.19
CA PRO A 341 11.50 5.91 0.91
C PRO A 341 10.54 5.11 0.02
N ALA A 342 9.73 5.80 -0.78
CA ALA A 342 8.78 5.14 -1.65
C ALA A 342 9.51 4.26 -2.69
N PRO A 343 8.96 3.07 -3.02
CA PRO A 343 9.56 2.23 -4.05
C PRO A 343 9.65 2.99 -5.38
N GLY A 344 10.83 2.96 -6.01
CA GLY A 344 11.09 3.67 -7.26
C GLY A 344 11.46 5.14 -7.11
N THR A 345 11.47 5.70 -5.90
CA THR A 345 12.03 7.03 -5.61
C THR A 345 13.37 6.96 -4.89
N GLN A 346 13.89 5.75 -4.70
CA GLN A 346 15.13 5.49 -3.98
C GLN A 346 16.33 5.90 -4.85
N TRP A 347 17.27 6.63 -4.26
CA TRP A 347 18.56 6.96 -4.85
C TRP A 347 19.50 5.76 -4.86
N ASP A 348 20.43 5.76 -5.82
CA ASP A 348 21.50 4.77 -5.89
C ASP A 348 22.40 4.86 -4.65
N SER A 349 22.76 3.69 -4.12
CA SER A 349 23.57 3.58 -2.91
C SER A 349 25.01 4.12 -3.08
N LEU A 350 25.49 4.28 -4.31
CA LEU A 350 26.81 4.81 -4.65
C LEU A 350 26.67 6.20 -5.27
N ILE A 351 27.15 7.22 -4.58
CA ILE A 351 27.02 8.62 -5.00
C ILE A 351 28.41 9.19 -5.28
N HIS A 352 28.64 9.58 -6.52
CA HIS A 352 29.88 10.25 -6.94
C HIS A 352 29.76 11.75 -6.67
N ALA A 353 30.69 12.29 -5.87
CA ALA A 353 30.78 13.73 -5.63
C ALA A 353 32.21 14.16 -5.37
N SER A 354 32.57 15.36 -5.85
CA SER A 354 33.91 15.93 -5.65
C SER A 354 34.19 16.30 -4.20
N VAL A 355 35.43 16.12 -3.76
CA VAL A 355 35.82 16.46 -2.39
C VAL A 355 36.07 17.96 -2.27
N GLY A 356 35.28 18.64 -1.44
CA GLY A 356 35.45 20.05 -1.11
C GLY A 356 36.52 20.31 -0.03
N ALA A 357 36.22 21.28 0.86
CA ALA A 357 37.04 21.62 2.01
C ALA A 357 37.24 20.43 2.97
N HIS A 358 38.23 20.52 3.87
CA HIS A 358 38.55 19.42 4.77
C HIS A 358 37.33 18.99 5.61
N SER A 359 37.05 17.68 5.60
CA SER A 359 35.88 17.05 6.23
C SER A 359 34.50 17.52 5.72
N ALA A 360 34.44 18.41 4.71
CA ALA A 360 33.16 18.90 4.17
C ALA A 360 32.45 17.80 3.40
N LYS A 361 31.22 17.50 3.83
CA LYS A 361 30.36 16.51 3.19
C LYS A 361 29.60 17.16 2.02
N PRO A 362 29.33 16.43 0.92
CA PRO A 362 28.65 17.02 -0.24
C PRO A 362 27.19 17.39 0.05
N ASP A 363 26.74 18.56 -0.41
CA ASP A 363 25.36 19.05 -0.23
C ASP A 363 24.30 18.10 -0.81
N GLY A 364 24.64 17.32 -1.85
CA GLY A 364 23.73 16.35 -2.46
C GLY A 364 23.20 15.29 -1.49
N PHE A 365 23.89 15.04 -0.36
CA PHE A 365 23.37 14.16 0.69
C PHE A 365 22.25 14.82 1.50
N HIS A 366 22.30 16.13 1.76
CA HIS A 366 21.18 16.84 2.36
C HIS A 366 19.97 16.85 1.42
N GLU A 367 20.19 17.10 0.12
CA GLU A 367 19.12 17.06 -0.89
C GLU A 367 18.44 15.69 -0.96
N LEU A 368 19.23 14.61 -0.87
CA LEU A 368 18.72 13.24 -0.79
C LEU A 368 17.82 13.05 0.44
N ILE A 369 18.28 13.48 1.61
CA ILE A 369 17.53 13.34 2.87
C ILE A 369 16.24 14.19 2.81
N GLU A 370 16.32 15.40 2.27
CA GLU A 370 15.19 16.32 2.07
C GLU A 370 14.17 15.72 1.10
N ALA A 371 14.61 15.11 0.00
CA ALA A 371 13.75 14.42 -0.95
C ALA A 371 13.06 13.19 -0.33
N TYR A 372 13.76 12.46 0.55
CA TYR A 372 13.15 11.36 1.28
C TYR A 372 12.14 11.86 2.30
N PHE A 373 12.47 12.85 3.11
CA PHE A 373 11.64 13.26 4.25
C PHE A 373 11.29 14.75 4.17
N PRO A 374 10.47 15.19 3.20
CA PRO A 374 10.23 16.61 2.98
C PRO A 374 9.57 17.30 4.18
N ASN A 375 8.72 16.60 4.94
CA ASN A 375 7.88 17.23 5.98
C ASN A 375 8.37 16.99 7.41
N LEU A 376 9.13 15.91 7.66
CA LEU A 376 9.63 15.60 9.00
C LEU A 376 10.58 16.71 9.51
N PRO A 377 10.48 17.10 10.81
CA PRO A 377 11.47 17.96 11.45
C PRO A 377 12.85 17.31 11.46
N LYS A 378 13.89 18.11 11.12
CA LYS A 378 15.26 17.61 10.93
C LYS A 378 16.24 18.33 11.83
N ALA A 379 17.23 17.59 12.33
CA ALA A 379 18.39 18.15 13.03
C ALA A 379 19.69 17.69 12.39
N GLU A 380 20.67 18.58 12.34
CA GLU A 380 22.04 18.30 11.94
C GLU A 380 22.97 18.48 13.14
N LEU A 381 23.59 17.38 13.58
CA LEU A 381 24.57 17.36 14.65
C LEU A 381 25.98 17.46 14.06
N ASN A 382 26.84 18.23 14.73
CA ASN A 382 28.16 18.61 14.24
C ASN A 382 28.11 19.47 12.96
N CYS A 383 27.03 20.25 12.80
CA CYS A 383 26.89 21.19 11.69
C CYS A 383 27.98 22.26 11.75
N ARG A 384 28.47 22.69 10.58
CA ARG A 384 29.40 23.80 10.43
C ARG A 384 28.74 24.91 9.62
N GLY A 385 28.71 26.12 10.18
CA GLY A 385 28.08 27.27 9.57
C GLY A 385 26.56 27.31 9.76
N LYS A 386 25.86 27.88 8.78
CA LYS A 386 24.42 28.12 8.83
C LYS A 386 23.60 26.85 8.57
N ALA A 387 22.56 26.64 9.37
CA ALA A 387 21.57 25.60 9.13
C ALA A 387 20.88 25.76 7.76
N ARG A 388 20.69 24.65 7.05
CA ARG A 388 19.85 24.62 5.84
C ARG A 388 18.38 24.93 6.18
N PRO A 389 17.59 25.49 5.24
CA PRO A 389 16.16 25.71 5.47
C PRO A 389 15.44 24.44 5.93
N GLY A 390 14.70 24.51 7.04
CA GLY A 390 13.99 23.37 7.62
C GLY A 390 14.83 22.44 8.50
N TRP A 391 16.11 22.75 8.72
CA TRP A 391 17.00 22.05 9.64
C TRP A 391 17.28 22.87 10.89
N VAL A 392 17.41 22.19 12.02
CA VAL A 392 18.00 22.74 13.23
C VAL A 392 19.46 22.29 13.29
N ALA A 393 20.40 23.24 13.35
CA ALA A 393 21.82 22.94 13.46
C ALA A 393 22.27 22.90 14.93
N TRP A 394 23.10 21.92 15.27
CA TRP A 394 23.83 21.85 16.52
C TRP A 394 25.30 21.53 16.23
N GLY A 395 26.22 22.27 16.82
CA GLY A 395 27.64 22.07 16.65
C GLY A 395 28.46 23.23 17.20
N ASN A 396 29.73 22.99 17.49
CA ASN A 396 30.64 24.04 18.01
C ASN A 396 30.87 25.18 17.01
N GLU A 397 30.71 24.89 15.71
CA GLU A 397 30.88 25.84 14.61
C GLU A 397 29.54 26.19 13.93
N ALA A 398 28.41 25.80 14.53
CA ALA A 398 27.10 26.15 14.00
C ALA A 398 26.80 27.63 14.28
N GLU A 399 26.30 28.35 13.27
CA GLU A 399 25.74 29.68 13.49
C GLU A 399 24.49 29.54 14.37
N GLN A 400 24.46 30.23 15.51
CA GLN A 400 23.27 30.25 16.35
C GLN A 400 22.15 30.97 15.58
N ALA A 401 20.95 30.37 15.57
CA ALA A 401 19.78 31.07 15.06
C ALA A 401 19.57 32.35 15.89
N ALA A 402 19.49 33.49 15.19
CA ALA A 402 19.30 34.81 15.79
C ALA A 402 17.98 34.94 16.56
#